data_AF-A0A355T483-F1
#
_entry.id   AF-A0A355T483-F1
#
_cell.length_a   1.000
_cell.length_b   1.000
_cell.length_c   1.000
_cell.angle_alpha   90.00
_cell.angle_beta   90.00
_cell.angle_gamma   90.00
#
_symmetry.space_group_name_H-M   'P 1'
#
loop_
_entity.id
_entity.type
_entity.pdbx_description
1 polymer ?
#
loop_
_entity_poly.entity_id
_entity_poly.type
_entity_poly.pdbx_seq_one_letter_code
_entity_poly.pdbx_strand_id
1 'polypeptide(L)'
;RAAAYMLSHGSDGLRQAAEDAVLSANYVLASLKDTMSAPFEGPCMHEALFDDAFLKDTGVETLDFAKAMIDEGYHPMTMYFPLVVHGAMLVEPTESESKASLDLFIDTLADLAKSAKQGEVDRFSGAPYLAPMRRLDETQAARKPVLTWSPPAPAQAAE
;
A
#
# COMPACT_ATOMS: atom_id res chain seq x y z
N ARG A 1 4.78 20.75 -17.68
CA ARG A 1 3.80 20.17 -16.73
C ARG A 1 3.77 20.97 -15.43
N ALA A 2 4.85 21.01 -14.63
CA ALA A 2 4.90 21.81 -13.39
C ALA A 2 4.49 23.29 -13.56
N ALA A 3 5.03 24.00 -14.56
CA ALA A 3 4.67 25.39 -14.81
C ALA A 3 3.17 25.59 -15.11
N ALA A 4 2.54 24.64 -15.82
CA ALA A 4 1.10 24.70 -16.09
C ALA A 4 0.30 24.49 -14.81
N TYR A 5 0.66 23.51 -13.98
CA TYR A 5 0.01 23.28 -12.67
C TYR A 5 0.09 24.54 -11.78
N MET A 6 1.28 25.12 -11.61
CA MET A 6 1.45 26.32 -10.79
C MET A 6 0.64 27.52 -11.31
N LEU A 7 0.64 27.75 -12.63
CA LEU A 7 -0.10 28.85 -13.24
C LEU A 7 -1.62 28.64 -13.21
N SER A 8 -2.10 27.39 -13.30
CA SER A 8 -3.51 27.06 -13.22
C SER A 8 -4.08 27.17 -11.80
N HIS A 9 -3.30 26.78 -10.79
CA HIS A 9 -3.74 26.82 -9.39
C HIS A 9 -3.54 28.19 -8.74
N GLY A 10 -2.52 28.96 -9.13
CA GLY A 10 -2.18 30.19 -8.41
C GLY A 10 -1.68 29.91 -6.98
N SER A 11 -1.34 30.97 -6.23
CA SER A 11 -0.80 30.81 -4.88
C SER A 11 -1.81 30.26 -3.87
N ASP A 12 -3.07 30.67 -4.01
CA ASP A 12 -4.19 30.22 -3.19
C ASP A 12 -4.55 28.76 -3.48
N GLY A 13 -4.60 28.35 -4.75
CA GLY A 13 -4.84 26.95 -5.11
C GLY A 13 -3.70 26.01 -4.70
N LEU A 14 -2.44 26.46 -4.81
CA LEU A 14 -1.30 25.68 -4.31
C LEU A 14 -1.31 25.53 -2.79
N ARG A 15 -1.76 26.56 -2.08
CA ARG A 15 -1.95 26.51 -0.62
C ARG A 15 -3.05 25.53 -0.25
N GLN A 16 -4.20 25.59 -0.93
CA GLN A 16 -5.31 24.68 -0.71
C GLN A 16 -4.90 23.23 -0.95
N ALA A 17 -4.17 22.95 -2.03
CA ALA A 17 -3.64 21.62 -2.32
C ALA A 17 -2.75 21.09 -1.18
N ALA A 18 -1.85 21.91 -0.63
CA ALA A 18 -1.02 21.51 0.49
C ALA A 18 -1.83 21.28 1.78
N GLU A 19 -2.80 22.13 2.08
CA GLU A 19 -3.68 22.00 3.25
C GLU A 19 -4.56 20.74 3.16
N ASP A 20 -5.11 20.44 1.97
CA ASP A 20 -5.93 19.25 1.73
C ASP A 20 -5.12 17.97 1.78
N ALA A 21 -3.89 17.94 1.25
CA ALA A 21 -3.01 16.77 1.37
C ALA A 21 -2.73 16.42 2.84
N VAL A 22 -2.43 17.44 3.68
CA VAL A 22 -2.23 17.25 5.12
C VAL A 22 -3.51 16.81 5.82
N LEU A 23 -4.65 17.40 5.45
CA LEU A 23 -5.95 17.04 6.02
C LEU A 23 -6.31 15.59 5.70
N SER A 24 -6.16 15.16 4.45
CA SER A 24 -6.45 13.80 4.00
C SER A 24 -5.60 12.76 4.73
N ALA A 25 -4.30 13.01 4.90
CA ALA A 25 -3.42 12.10 5.63
C ALA A 25 -3.80 11.99 7.11
N ASN A 26 -4.09 13.11 7.77
CA ASN A 26 -4.55 13.09 9.16
C ASN A 26 -5.93 12.46 9.31
N TYR A 27 -6.80 12.57 8.31
CA TYR A 27 -8.10 11.90 8.29
C TYR A 27 -7.93 10.37 8.27
N VAL A 28 -7.02 9.85 7.45
CA VAL A 28 -6.67 8.42 7.43
C VAL A 28 -6.08 7.99 8.78
N LEU A 29 -5.08 8.73 9.29
CA LEU A 29 -4.44 8.43 10.57
C LEU A 29 -5.44 8.38 11.73
N ALA A 30 -6.30 9.40 11.84
CA ALA A 30 -7.28 9.51 12.90
C ALA A 30 -8.37 8.43 12.82
N SER A 31 -8.77 8.03 11.62
CA SER A 31 -9.82 7.03 11.40
C SER A 31 -9.35 5.61 11.70
N LEU A 32 -8.05 5.32 11.52
CA LEU A 32 -7.48 4.00 11.73
C LEU A 32 -6.80 3.81 13.10
N LYS A 33 -6.77 4.84 13.96
CA LYS A 33 -6.05 4.83 15.25
C LYS A 33 -6.42 3.67 16.19
N ASP A 34 -7.65 3.16 16.12
CA ASP A 34 -8.15 2.08 16.98
C ASP A 34 -7.93 0.70 16.36
N THR A 35 -7.51 0.65 15.10
CA THR A 35 -7.40 -0.57 14.30
C THR A 35 -5.96 -0.88 13.91
N MET A 36 -5.19 0.12 13.49
CA MET A 36 -3.77 0.03 13.12
C MET A 36 -2.92 0.86 14.09
N SER A 37 -1.68 0.43 14.29
CA SER A 37 -0.73 1.09 15.21
C SER A 37 0.09 2.16 14.49
N ALA A 38 0.15 3.36 15.07
CA ALA A 38 1.01 4.45 14.61
C ALA A 38 2.23 4.56 15.53
N PRO A 39 3.47 4.62 14.98
CA PRO A 39 4.69 4.63 15.78
C PRO A 39 5.00 5.99 16.42
N PHE A 40 4.36 7.07 15.95
CA PHE A 40 4.57 8.44 16.42
C PHE A 40 3.25 9.07 16.86
N GLU A 41 3.27 9.80 17.97
CA GLU A 41 2.10 10.50 18.50
C GLU A 41 1.85 11.83 17.78
N GLY A 42 0.58 12.26 17.76
CA GLY A 42 0.16 13.55 17.23
C GLY A 42 -0.19 13.52 15.74
N PRO A 43 -0.47 14.69 15.16
CA PRO A 43 -0.80 14.80 13.75
C PRO A 43 0.43 14.57 12.86
N CYS A 44 0.19 14.11 11.63
CA CYS A 44 1.21 13.98 10.61
C CYS A 44 1.13 15.13 9.59
N MET A 45 2.05 15.16 8.61
CA MET A 45 1.97 16.09 7.48
C MET A 45 1.17 15.46 6.34
N HIS A 46 1.72 15.34 5.13
CA HIS A 46 1.01 14.86 3.94
C HIS A 46 0.93 13.32 3.83
N GLU A 47 1.53 12.59 4.78
CA GLU A 47 1.61 11.14 4.81
C GLU A 47 1.33 10.62 6.24
N ALA A 48 0.62 9.49 6.34
CA ALA A 48 0.33 8.79 7.59
C ALA A 48 1.17 7.51 7.68
N LEU A 49 1.86 7.32 8.80
CA LEU A 49 2.73 6.16 9.01
C LEU A 49 2.12 5.21 10.03
N PHE A 50 2.10 3.94 9.68
CA PHE A 50 1.74 2.83 10.57
C PHE A 50 2.89 1.83 10.68
N ASP A 51 2.93 1.08 11.78
CA ASP A 51 3.82 -0.05 11.99
C ASP A 51 3.03 -1.38 12.00
N ASP A 52 3.74 -2.50 12.07
CA ASP A 52 3.14 -3.83 12.05
C ASP A 52 2.73 -4.37 13.43
N ALA A 53 2.79 -3.56 14.51
CA ALA A 53 2.48 -4.05 15.85
C ALA A 53 1.03 -4.54 15.98
N PHE A 54 0.08 -3.98 15.20
CA PHE A 54 -1.31 -4.46 15.17
C PHE A 54 -1.49 -5.85 14.54
N LEU A 55 -0.49 -6.35 13.80
CA LEU A 55 -0.46 -7.70 13.21
C LEU A 55 0.24 -8.72 14.11
N LYS A 56 0.80 -8.29 15.24
CA LYS A 56 1.50 -9.18 16.16
C LYS A 56 0.60 -10.34 16.59
N ASP A 57 1.17 -11.54 16.59
CA ASP A 57 0.52 -12.80 16.98
C ASP A 57 -0.66 -13.23 16.08
N THR A 58 -0.89 -12.56 14.94
CA THR A 58 -1.94 -12.94 13.97
C THR A 58 -1.48 -13.99 12.96
N GLY A 59 -0.17 -14.16 12.76
CA GLY A 59 0.41 -14.99 11.70
C GLY A 59 0.40 -14.33 10.31
N VAL A 60 0.02 -13.06 10.20
CA VAL A 60 0.07 -12.25 8.98
C VAL A 60 1.28 -11.32 9.03
N GLU A 61 2.14 -11.35 8.01
CA GLU A 61 3.25 -10.40 7.88
C GLU A 61 2.82 -9.13 7.15
N THR A 62 3.61 -8.05 7.28
CA THR A 62 3.37 -6.77 6.60
C THR A 62 3.26 -6.93 5.08
N LEU A 63 4.07 -7.80 4.49
CA LEU A 63 4.01 -8.09 3.06
C LEU A 63 2.70 -8.77 2.68
N ASP A 64 2.21 -9.70 3.50
CA ASP A 64 0.97 -10.42 3.24
C ASP A 64 -0.23 -9.48 3.29
N PHE A 65 -0.25 -8.57 4.26
CA PHE A 65 -1.24 -7.50 4.36
C PHE A 65 -1.25 -6.62 3.11
N ALA A 66 -0.07 -6.17 2.67
CA ALA A 66 0.07 -5.39 1.43
C ALA A 66 -0.39 -6.18 0.20
N LYS A 67 -0.09 -7.48 0.10
CA LYS A 67 -0.55 -8.29 -1.03
C LYS A 67 -2.07 -8.52 -1.01
N ALA A 68 -2.70 -8.61 0.16
CA ALA A 68 -4.15 -8.73 0.27
C ALA A 68 -4.88 -7.47 -0.24
N MET A 69 -4.31 -6.27 -0.04
CA MET A 69 -4.88 -5.03 -0.59
C MET A 69 -5.06 -5.05 -2.11
N ILE A 70 -4.20 -5.79 -2.83
CA ILE A 70 -4.28 -5.90 -4.30
C ILE A 70 -5.59 -6.59 -4.72
N ASP A 71 -6.04 -7.60 -3.95
CA ASP A 71 -7.30 -8.28 -4.22
C ASP A 71 -8.52 -7.41 -3.89
N GLU A 72 -8.36 -6.43 -2.98
CA GLU A 72 -9.36 -5.39 -2.70
C GLU A 72 -9.34 -4.26 -3.75
N GLY A 73 -8.50 -4.37 -4.79
CA GLY A 73 -8.42 -3.39 -5.88
C GLY A 73 -7.51 -2.19 -5.60
N TYR A 74 -6.72 -2.21 -4.52
CA TYR A 74 -5.80 -1.14 -4.18
C TYR A 74 -4.36 -1.47 -4.55
N HIS A 75 -3.64 -0.46 -5.05
CA HIS A 75 -2.18 -0.49 -4.99
C HIS A 75 -1.75 -0.34 -3.53
N PRO A 76 -0.85 -1.19 -3.01
CA PRO A 76 -0.41 -1.07 -1.62
C PRO A 76 0.31 0.26 -1.36
N MET A 77 0.31 0.67 -0.10
CA MET A 77 1.07 1.83 0.36
C MET A 77 2.59 1.58 0.26
N THR A 78 3.40 2.61 0.52
CA THR A 78 4.86 2.41 0.60
C THR A 78 5.18 1.51 1.79
N MET A 79 5.94 0.45 1.55
CA MET A 79 6.29 -0.54 2.57
C MET A 79 7.77 -0.45 2.96
N TYR A 80 8.06 -0.81 4.20
CA TYR A 80 9.43 -0.97 4.72
C TYR A 80 10.29 0.29 4.67
N PHE A 81 9.66 1.46 4.60
CA PHE A 81 10.31 2.77 4.72
C PHE A 81 9.40 3.73 5.52
N PRO A 82 9.96 4.54 6.45
CA PRO A 82 11.38 4.66 6.81
C PRO A 82 11.92 3.45 7.61
N LEU A 83 13.22 3.18 7.50
CA LEU A 83 13.86 2.00 8.11
C LEU A 83 13.87 1.97 9.64
N VAL A 84 13.56 3.09 10.29
CA VAL A 84 13.48 3.20 11.76
C VAL A 84 12.16 2.67 12.32
N VAL A 85 11.21 2.28 11.46
CA VAL A 85 9.91 1.73 11.83
C VAL A 85 9.78 0.30 11.29
N HIS A 86 9.58 -0.66 12.18
CA HIS A 86 9.39 -2.06 11.82
C HIS A 86 8.05 -2.26 11.09
N GLY A 87 8.08 -2.98 9.98
CA GLY A 87 6.89 -3.20 9.16
C GLY A 87 6.22 -1.90 8.70
N ALA A 88 7.00 -0.85 8.44
CA ALA A 88 6.48 0.46 8.06
C ALA A 88 5.49 0.37 6.89
N MET A 89 4.32 0.99 7.08
CA MET A 89 3.25 1.19 6.10
C MET A 89 2.97 2.69 5.99
N LEU A 90 3.48 3.32 4.94
CA LEU A 90 3.44 4.77 4.71
C LEU A 90 2.40 5.12 3.65
N VAL A 91 1.31 5.75 4.08
CA VAL A 91 0.14 6.09 3.27
C VAL A 91 0.16 7.59 2.93
N GLU A 92 0.24 7.93 1.65
CA GLU A 92 0.16 9.30 1.14
C GLU A 92 -1.07 9.44 0.22
N PRO A 93 -2.21 9.96 0.70
CA PRO A 93 -3.43 10.07 -0.11
C PRO A 93 -3.38 11.21 -1.14
N THR A 94 -2.53 12.21 -0.92
CA THR A 94 -2.50 13.48 -1.67
C THR A 94 -3.79 14.30 -1.55
N GLU A 95 -3.84 15.48 -2.19
CA GLU A 95 -5.01 16.37 -2.21
C GLU A 95 -6.08 15.97 -3.21
N SER A 96 -5.71 15.14 -4.20
CA SER A 96 -6.57 14.87 -5.36
C SER A 96 -7.63 13.80 -5.09
N GLU A 97 -7.46 13.01 -4.03
CA GLU A 97 -8.41 11.96 -3.66
C GLU A 97 -9.64 12.51 -2.95
N SER A 98 -10.81 12.03 -3.36
CA SER A 98 -12.07 12.45 -2.75
C SER A 98 -12.25 11.85 -1.37
N LYS A 99 -13.03 12.51 -0.50
CA LYS A 99 -13.42 11.92 0.80
C LYS A 99 -14.03 10.53 0.64
N ALA A 100 -14.86 10.32 -0.38
CA ALA A 100 -15.47 9.01 -0.63
C ALA A 100 -14.43 7.93 -0.96
N SER A 101 -13.39 8.28 -1.73
CA SER A 101 -12.25 7.40 -1.99
C SER A 101 -11.51 7.05 -0.69
N LEU A 102 -11.27 8.06 0.15
CA LEU A 102 -10.60 7.88 1.45
C LEU A 102 -11.42 7.02 2.40
N ASP A 103 -12.73 7.22 2.48
CA ASP A 103 -13.63 6.42 3.31
C ASP A 103 -13.56 4.95 2.91
N LEU A 104 -13.67 4.65 1.61
CA LEU A 104 -13.58 3.28 1.11
C LEU A 104 -12.21 2.65 1.39
N PHE A 105 -11.13 3.43 1.24
CA PHE A 105 -9.77 2.96 1.54
C PHE A 105 -9.59 2.66 3.03
N ILE A 106 -10.08 3.54 3.91
CA ILE A 106 -10.05 3.37 5.37
C ILE A 106 -10.85 2.12 5.77
N ASP A 107 -12.06 1.96 5.24
CA ASP A 107 -12.92 0.81 5.52
C ASP A 107 -12.24 -0.51 5.08
N THR A 108 -11.59 -0.50 3.91
CA THR A 108 -10.85 -1.65 3.38
C THR A 108 -9.68 -2.03 4.28
N LEU A 109 -8.86 -1.05 4.70
CA LEU A 109 -7.74 -1.30 5.62
C LEU A 109 -8.23 -1.80 6.98
N ALA A 110 -9.32 -1.22 7.49
CA ALA A 110 -9.90 -1.63 8.76
C ALA A 110 -10.45 -3.07 8.70
N ASP A 111 -11.10 -3.45 7.60
CA ASP A 111 -11.58 -4.81 7.37
C ASP A 111 -10.42 -5.82 7.30
N LEU A 112 -9.38 -5.53 6.52
CA LEU A 112 -8.19 -6.39 6.45
C LEU A 112 -7.53 -6.56 7.83
N ALA A 113 -7.35 -5.47 8.57
CA ALA A 113 -6.74 -5.52 9.89
C ALA A 113 -7.59 -6.32 10.89
N LYS A 114 -8.91 -6.23 10.77
CA LYS A 114 -9.85 -7.03 11.56
C LYS A 114 -9.79 -8.52 11.20
N SER A 115 -9.83 -8.87 9.91
CA SER A 115 -9.69 -10.26 9.44
C SER A 115 -8.38 -10.90 9.93
N ALA A 116 -7.26 -10.16 9.87
CA ALA A 116 -5.99 -10.64 10.41
C ALA A 116 -6.10 -10.96 11.91
N LYS A 117 -6.67 -10.05 12.71
CA LYS A 117 -6.89 -10.25 14.16
C LYS A 117 -7.89 -11.36 14.48
N GLN A 118 -8.81 -11.67 13.57
CA GLN A 118 -9.76 -12.79 13.69
C GLN A 118 -9.13 -14.14 13.33
N GLY A 119 -7.88 -14.16 12.84
CA GLY A 119 -7.17 -15.38 12.49
C GLY A 119 -7.47 -15.90 11.08
N GLU A 120 -8.00 -15.05 10.19
CA GLU A 120 -8.29 -15.40 8.80
C GLU A 120 -7.03 -15.41 7.92
N VAL A 121 -5.97 -16.11 8.36
CA VAL A 121 -4.62 -16.08 7.75
C VAL A 121 -4.64 -16.51 6.28
N ASP A 122 -5.55 -17.41 5.90
CA ASP A 122 -5.70 -17.90 4.52
C ASP A 122 -6.11 -16.80 3.53
N ARG A 123 -6.67 -15.67 4.01
CA ARG A 123 -6.95 -14.49 3.16
C ARG A 123 -5.65 -13.79 2.72
N PHE A 124 -4.57 -13.94 3.48
CA PHE A 124 -3.33 -13.18 3.32
C PHE A 124 -2.18 -14.01 2.73
N SER A 125 -2.03 -15.26 3.19
CA SER A 125 -0.84 -16.10 2.93
C SER A 125 -0.55 -16.32 1.45
N GLY A 126 -1.58 -16.49 0.62
CA GLY A 126 -1.46 -16.69 -0.83
C GLY A 126 -1.85 -15.48 -1.68
N ALA A 127 -2.18 -14.35 -1.06
CA ALA A 127 -2.55 -13.14 -1.79
C ALA A 127 -1.37 -12.61 -2.63
N PRO A 128 -1.61 -12.00 -3.81
CA PRO A 128 -2.91 -11.80 -4.41
C PRO A 128 -3.44 -13.07 -5.13
N TYR A 129 -4.75 -13.27 -5.08
CA TYR A 129 -5.49 -14.35 -5.74
C TYR A 129 -6.18 -13.89 -7.04
N LEU A 130 -6.58 -12.61 -7.11
CA LEU A 130 -7.38 -12.05 -8.20
C LEU A 130 -6.52 -11.29 -9.23
N ALA A 131 -5.28 -10.96 -8.88
CA ALA A 131 -4.34 -10.34 -9.81
C ALA A 131 -3.97 -11.26 -10.99
N PRO A 132 -3.60 -10.70 -12.16
CA PRO A 132 -3.20 -11.50 -13.33
C PRO A 132 -2.05 -12.48 -13.07
N MET A 133 -1.20 -12.17 -12.07
CA MET A 133 -0.08 -12.99 -11.63
C MET A 133 -0.08 -13.05 -10.10
N ARG A 134 0.31 -14.21 -9.56
CA ARG A 134 0.56 -14.41 -8.13
C ARG A 134 1.93 -13.85 -7.72
N ARG A 135 2.31 -14.06 -6.45
CA ARG A 135 3.66 -13.78 -5.96
C ARG A 135 4.71 -14.42 -6.89
N LEU A 136 5.67 -13.60 -7.30
CA LEU A 136 6.78 -14.03 -8.14
C LEU A 136 7.87 -14.64 -7.27
N ASP A 137 8.63 -15.57 -7.83
CA ASP A 137 9.80 -16.14 -7.16
C ASP A 137 10.99 -15.16 -7.27
N GLU A 138 11.03 -14.21 -6.33
CA GLU A 138 12.09 -13.20 -6.23
C GLU A 138 13.48 -13.84 -6.01
N THR A 139 13.54 -14.98 -5.31
CA THR A 139 14.80 -15.68 -5.06
C THR A 139 15.36 -16.27 -6.35
N GLN A 140 14.51 -16.91 -7.15
CA GLN A 140 14.91 -17.42 -8.46
C GLN A 140 15.29 -16.27 -9.39
N ALA A 141 14.50 -15.19 -9.43
CA ALA A 141 14.79 -14.04 -10.29
C ALA A 141 16.15 -13.40 -9.94
N ALA A 142 16.48 -13.27 -8.64
CA ALA A 142 17.76 -12.74 -8.19
C ALA A 142 18.94 -13.68 -8.47
N ARG A 143 18.74 -15.01 -8.35
CA ARG A 143 19.81 -16.01 -8.52
C ARG A 143 20.01 -16.44 -9.98
N LYS A 144 18.98 -16.37 -10.82
CA LYS A 144 18.97 -16.80 -12.23
C LYS A 144 18.25 -15.75 -13.10
N PRO A 145 18.79 -14.52 -13.21
CA PRO A 145 18.10 -13.44 -13.88
C PRO A 145 17.99 -13.68 -15.39
N VAL A 146 16.77 -13.54 -15.92
CA VAL A 146 16.51 -13.47 -17.36
C VAL A 146 16.24 -12.00 -17.69
N LEU A 147 17.27 -11.29 -18.14
CA LEU A 147 17.24 -9.82 -18.29
C LEU A 147 16.76 -9.35 -19.67
N THR A 148 16.77 -10.23 -20.65
CA THR A 148 16.34 -9.95 -22.02
C THR A 148 15.40 -11.04 -22.50
N TRP A 149 14.47 -10.65 -23.36
CA TRP A 149 13.65 -11.62 -24.05
C TRP A 149 14.49 -12.38 -25.09
N SER A 150 14.29 -13.69 -25.18
CA SER A 150 14.84 -14.55 -26.23
C SER A 150 13.71 -15.39 -26.82
N PRO A 151 13.66 -15.56 -28.15
CA PRO A 151 12.65 -16.40 -28.77
C PRO A 151 12.77 -17.84 -28.23
N PRO A 152 11.65 -18.52 -27.94
CA PRO A 152 11.69 -19.91 -27.54
C PRO A 152 12.31 -20.76 -28.65
N ALA A 153 13.10 -21.77 -28.26
CA ALA A 153 13.65 -22.70 -29.23
C ALA A 153 12.51 -23.36 -30.02
N PRO A 154 12.65 -23.55 -31.36
CA PRO A 154 11.63 -24.22 -32.15
C PRO A 154 11.35 -25.60 -31.56
N ALA A 155 10.07 -25.94 -31.41
CA ALA A 155 9.66 -27.23 -30.86
C ALA A 155 10.28 -28.34 -31.72
N GLN A 156 11.02 -29.26 -31.09
CA GLN A 156 11.50 -30.46 -31.76
C GLN A 156 10.28 -31.26 -32.23
N ALA A 157 10.14 -31.43 -33.55
CA ALA A 157 9.14 -32.34 -34.10
C ALA A 157 9.41 -33.74 -33.53
N ALA A 158 8.37 -34.36 -32.98
CA ALA A 158 8.44 -35.77 -32.60
C ALA A 158 8.63 -36.61 -33.87
N GLU A 159 9.67 -37.44 -33.90
CA GLU A 159 9.93 -38.44 -34.94
C GLU A 159 9.07 -39.69 -34.72
#